data_AF-A0A2X3K6D5-F1
#
_entry.id   AF-A0A2X3K6D5-F1
#
_cell.length_a   1.000
_cell.length_b   1.000
_cell.length_c   1.000
_cell.angle_alpha   90.00
_cell.angle_beta   90.00
_cell.angle_gamma   90.00
#
_symmetry.space_group_name_H-M   'P 1'
#
loop_
_entity.id
_entity.type
_entity.pdbx_description
1 polymer ?
#
loop_
_entity_poly.entity_id
_entity_poly.type
_entity_poly.pdbx_seq_one_letter_code
_entity_poly.pdbx_strand_id
1 'polypeptide(L)'
;MMQRFHFLTVIPSLPYYASLGLAYSAELPAMDDLKAEAKSQLEEIIKKFKLPTDRVHVHVEEGSPKDRILEMAKKIPAHMIIIASHRPDITTYLLGSNAAAVVRHAECSVLVVR
;
A
#
# COMPACT_ATOMS: atom_id res chain seq x y z
N MET A 1 25.22 8.29 -0.96
CA MET A 1 24.28 7.17 -0.70
C MET A 1 23.24 7.16 -1.80
N MET A 2 22.93 5.99 -2.36
CA MET A 2 22.02 5.86 -3.50
C MET A 2 20.61 5.53 -2.97
N GLN A 3 19.62 6.40 -3.22
CA GLN A 3 18.25 6.19 -2.74
C GLN A 3 17.54 5.06 -3.51
N ARG A 4 16.83 4.19 -2.81
CA ARG A 4 16.01 3.09 -3.37
C ARG A 4 14.53 3.41 -3.14
N PHE A 5 13.69 3.07 -4.11
CA PHE A 5 12.25 3.29 -4.09
C PHE A 5 11.53 1.96 -3.95
N HIS A 6 10.81 1.80 -2.84
CA HIS A 6 10.02 0.60 -2.56
C HIS A 6 8.54 0.94 -2.72
N PHE A 7 7.89 0.35 -3.71
CA PHE A 7 6.46 0.47 -3.95
C PHE A 7 5.75 -0.73 -3.34
N LEU A 8 4.73 -0.47 -2.54
CA LEU A 8 3.97 -1.49 -1.84
C LEU A 8 2.49 -1.34 -2.19
N THR A 9 1.88 -2.46 -2.58
CA THR A 9 0.42 -2.62 -2.57
C THR A 9 0.05 -3.73 -1.60
N VAL A 10 -1.08 -3.57 -0.91
CA VAL A 10 -1.55 -4.51 0.11
C VAL A 10 -2.95 -4.95 -0.24
N ILE A 11 -3.13 -6.26 -0.42
CA ILE A 11 -4.43 -6.89 -0.61
C ILE A 11 -5.05 -7.08 0.79
N PRO A 12 -6.19 -6.43 1.10
CA PRO A 12 -6.87 -6.64 2.38
C PRO A 12 -7.23 -8.11 2.61
N SER A 13 -7.07 -8.64 3.82
CA SER A 13 -7.35 -10.05 4.10
C SER A 13 -8.85 -10.38 4.20
N LEU A 14 -9.19 -11.67 4.06
CA LEU A 14 -10.55 -12.24 4.16
C LEU A 14 -11.45 -11.71 5.30
N PRO A 15 -10.98 -11.46 6.54
CA PRO A 15 -11.82 -10.86 7.59
C PRO A 15 -12.37 -9.47 7.21
N TYR A 16 -11.65 -8.72 6.38
CA TYR A 16 -12.11 -7.45 5.81
C TYR A 16 -13.23 -7.66 4.78
N TYR A 17 -13.15 -8.71 3.95
CA TYR A 17 -14.22 -9.06 3.02
C TYR A 17 -15.44 -9.65 3.73
N ALA A 18 -15.22 -10.42 4.80
CA ALA A 18 -16.29 -10.96 5.64
C ALA A 18 -17.03 -9.86 6.39
N SER A 19 -16.34 -8.86 6.95
CA SER A 19 -16.98 -7.71 7.60
C SER A 19 -17.76 -6.82 6.63
N LEU A 20 -17.40 -6.83 5.34
CA LEU A 20 -18.15 -6.17 4.26
C LEU A 20 -19.30 -7.02 3.72
N GLY A 21 -19.55 -8.22 4.26
CA GLY A 21 -20.63 -9.12 3.80
C GLY A 21 -20.35 -9.82 2.46
N LEU A 22 -19.13 -9.70 1.93
CA LEU A 22 -18.74 -10.24 0.62
C LEU A 22 -18.18 -11.67 0.69
N ALA A 23 -18.00 -12.22 1.89
CA ALA A 23 -17.41 -13.55 2.07
C ALA A 23 -18.36 -14.73 1.76
N TYR A 24 -19.67 -14.49 1.62
CA TYR A 24 -20.66 -15.57 1.55
C TYR A 24 -21.15 -15.93 0.14
N SER A 25 -20.84 -15.16 -0.90
CA SER A 25 -21.46 -15.34 -2.23
C SER A 25 -20.53 -15.28 -3.43
N ALA A 26 -19.23 -15.07 -3.25
CA ALA A 26 -18.26 -14.99 -4.35
C ALA A 26 -17.26 -16.14 -4.26
N GLU A 27 -17.08 -16.89 -5.35
CA GLU A 27 -15.83 -17.61 -5.60
C GLU A 27 -14.73 -16.56 -5.62
N LEU A 28 -14.03 -16.39 -4.50
CA LEU A 28 -12.90 -15.48 -4.44
C LEU A 28 -11.83 -16.03 -5.39
N PRO A 29 -11.25 -15.19 -6.28
CA PRO A 29 -10.14 -15.62 -7.12
C PRO A 29 -9.03 -16.19 -6.26
N ALA A 30 -8.23 -17.11 -6.82
CA ALA A 30 -7.08 -17.61 -6.10
C ALA A 30 -6.20 -16.45 -5.66
N MET A 31 -5.67 -16.51 -4.44
CA MET A 31 -4.86 -15.41 -3.89
C MET A 31 -3.65 -15.09 -4.79
N ASP A 32 -3.13 -16.09 -5.50
CA ASP A 32 -2.04 -15.90 -6.46
C ASP A 32 -2.47 -15.06 -7.67
N ASP A 33 -3.70 -15.23 -8.17
CA ASP A 33 -4.25 -14.41 -9.25
C ASP A 33 -4.44 -12.97 -8.79
N LEU A 34 -4.98 -12.77 -7.58
CA LEU A 34 -5.12 -11.44 -6.97
C LEU A 34 -3.76 -10.74 -6.80
N LYS A 35 -2.74 -11.49 -6.38
CA LYS A 35 -1.37 -10.98 -6.26
C LYS A 35 -0.77 -10.62 -7.61
N ALA A 36 -0.97 -11.46 -8.63
CA ALA A 36 -0.49 -11.20 -9.98
C ALA A 36 -1.15 -9.95 -10.58
N GLU A 37 -2.47 -9.80 -10.42
CA GLU A 37 -3.22 -8.63 -10.87
C GLU A 37 -2.78 -7.36 -10.13
N ALA A 38 -2.71 -7.39 -8.80
CA ALA A 38 -2.27 -6.26 -7.99
C ALA A 38 -0.83 -5.84 -8.35
N LYS A 39 0.06 -6.81 -8.59
CA LYS A 39 1.42 -6.55 -9.06
C LYS A 39 1.42 -5.85 -10.42
N SER A 40 0.67 -6.37 -11.39
CA SER A 40 0.58 -5.80 -12.74
C SER A 40 0.07 -4.36 -12.70
N GLN A 41 -1.00 -4.09 -11.95
CA GLN A 41 -1.53 -2.74 -11.78
C GLN A 41 -0.52 -1.80 -11.12
N LEU A 42 0.21 -2.27 -10.10
CA LEU A 42 1.25 -1.49 -9.45
C LEU A 42 2.41 -1.17 -10.40
N GLU A 43 2.85 -2.12 -11.22
CA GLU A 43 3.89 -1.91 -12.22
C GLU A 43 3.47 -0.87 -13.28
N GLU A 44 2.21 -0.89 -13.73
CA GLU A 44 1.69 0.15 -14.64
C GLU A 44 1.67 1.55 -13.99
N ILE A 45 1.37 1.63 -12.70
CA ILE A 45 1.45 2.90 -11.95
C ILE A 45 2.91 3.37 -11.85
N ILE A 46 3.84 2.46 -11.58
CA ILE A 46 5.28 2.77 -11.45
C ILE A 46 5.84 3.35 -12.75
N LYS A 47 5.39 2.88 -13.92
CA LYS A 47 5.82 3.41 -15.23
C LYS A 47 5.53 4.91 -15.42
N LYS A 48 4.59 5.47 -14.65
CA LYS A 48 4.28 6.92 -14.67
C LYS A 48 5.38 7.76 -14.02
N PHE A 49 6.25 7.15 -13.23
CA PHE A 49 7.36 7.82 -12.55
C PHE A 49 8.65 7.68 -13.37
N LYS A 50 9.39 8.78 -13.52
CA LYS A 50 10.71 8.79 -14.17
C LYS A 50 11.80 8.40 -13.17
N LEU A 51 11.82 7.12 -12.77
CA LEU A 51 12.78 6.57 -11.80
C LEU A 51 13.77 5.60 -12.46
N PRO A 52 15.04 5.56 -12.02
CA PRO A 52 15.99 4.53 -12.46
C PRO A 52 15.49 3.13 -12.07
N THR A 53 15.39 2.23 -13.05
CA THR A 53 14.81 0.88 -12.86
C THR A 53 15.62 0.01 -11.89
N ASP A 54 16.93 0.23 -11.79
CA ASP A 54 17.84 -0.43 -10.85
C ASP A 54 17.57 -0.09 -9.38
N ARG A 55 16.73 0.93 -9.13
CA ARG A 55 16.41 1.44 -7.79
C ARG A 55 14.98 1.20 -7.38
N VAL A 56 14.16 0.58 -8.24
CA VAL A 56 12.74 0.33 -8.00
C VAL A 56 12.54 -1.10 -7.53
N HIS A 57 11.85 -1.26 -6.40
CA HIS A 57 11.44 -2.55 -5.86
C HIS A 57 9.92 -2.58 -5.70
N VAL A 58 9.29 -3.65 -6.17
CA VAL A 58 7.84 -3.84 -6.14
C VAL A 58 7.50 -4.91 -5.10
N HIS A 59 6.55 -4.60 -4.23
CA HIS A 59 6.10 -5.50 -3.17
C HIS A 59 4.58 -5.63 -3.21
N VAL A 60 4.09 -6.86 -3.08
CA VAL A 60 2.67 -7.18 -2.94
C VAL A 60 2.52 -7.99 -1.67
N GLU A 61 1.78 -7.44 -0.72
CA GLU A 61 1.54 -8.05 0.60
C GLU A 61 0.05 -8.32 0.80
N GLU A 62 -0.28 -9.16 1.77
CA GLU A 62 -1.66 -9.44 2.18
C GLU A 62 -1.87 -9.02 3.64
N GLY A 63 -3.04 -8.49 3.95
CA GLY A 63 -3.48 -8.18 5.32
C GLY A 63 -3.89 -6.72 5.49
N SER A 64 -3.76 -6.21 6.70
CA SER A 64 -4.09 -4.83 7.04
C SER A 64 -3.08 -3.86 6.39
N PRO A 65 -3.51 -2.92 5.51
CA PRO A 65 -2.59 -2.04 4.79
C PRO A 65 -1.69 -1.22 5.71
N LYS A 66 -2.25 -0.59 6.74
CA LYS A 66 -1.48 0.17 7.74
C LYS A 66 -0.39 -0.67 8.40
N ASP A 67 -0.67 -1.93 8.73
CA ASP A 67 0.26 -2.79 9.45
C ASP A 67 1.37 -3.26 8.51
N ARG A 68 1.03 -3.68 7.29
CA ARG A 68 2.00 -4.07 6.26
C ARG A 68 2.91 -2.90 5.84
N ILE A 69 2.39 -1.67 5.76
CA ILE A 69 3.20 -0.47 5.49
C ILE A 69 4.22 -0.23 6.61
N LEU A 70 3.78 -0.26 7.87
CA LEU A 70 4.64 -0.02 9.03
C LEU A 70 5.69 -1.13 9.19
N GLU A 71 5.29 -2.39 9.03
CA GLU A 71 6.20 -3.54 9.07
C GLU A 71 7.24 -3.45 7.96
N MET A 72 6.84 -3.10 6.73
CA MET A 72 7.77 -2.94 5.61
C MET A 72 8.76 -1.81 5.88
N ALA A 73 8.28 -0.67 6.36
CA ALA A 73 9.14 0.47 6.68
C ALA A 73 10.23 0.09 7.71
N LYS A 74 9.91 -0.75 8.70
CA LYS A 74 10.89 -1.30 9.65
C LYS A 74 11.84 -2.31 9.00
N LYS A 75 11.33 -3.18 8.13
CA LYS A 75 12.10 -4.24 7.45
C LYS A 75 13.15 -3.69 6.47
N ILE A 76 12.81 -2.62 5.74
CA ILE A 76 13.70 -2.01 4.73
C ILE A 76 14.49 -0.79 5.25
N PRO A 77 14.59 -0.65 6.57
CA PRO A 77 14.77 0.63 7.29
C PRO A 77 14.49 1.89 6.45
N ALA A 78 13.21 2.13 6.12
CA ALA A 78 12.81 3.25 5.29
C ALA A 78 13.10 4.58 6.00
N HIS A 79 13.78 5.51 5.33
CA HIS A 79 14.02 6.86 5.84
C HIS A 79 12.79 7.77 5.70
N MET A 80 11.92 7.45 4.74
CA MET A 80 10.70 8.20 4.46
C MET A 80 9.60 7.29 3.89
N ILE A 81 8.37 7.52 4.32
CA ILE A 81 7.15 6.96 3.70
C ILE A 81 6.44 8.10 2.96
N ILE A 82 6.05 7.87 1.71
CA ILE A 82 5.22 8.78 0.93
C ILE A 82 3.84 8.14 0.79
N ILE A 83 2.80 8.84 1.24
CA ILE A 83 1.42 8.34 1.23
C ILE A 83 0.44 9.46 0.86
N ALA A 84 -0.56 9.15 0.04
CA ALA A 84 -1.65 10.09 -0.22
C ALA A 84 -2.52 10.24 1.04
N SER A 85 -2.98 11.46 1.32
CA SER A 85 -3.82 11.77 2.48
C SER A 85 -5.09 10.94 2.51
N HIS A 86 -5.80 10.85 1.39
CA HIS A 86 -7.05 10.12 1.22
C HIS A 86 -7.33 9.98 -0.30
N ARG A 87 -8.46 9.37 -0.67
CA ARG A 87 -8.90 9.40 -2.07
C ARG A 87 -9.52 10.77 -2.38
N PRO A 88 -9.17 11.43 -3.50
CA PRO A 88 -9.62 12.80 -3.80
C PRO A 88 -11.14 13.01 -3.86
N ASP A 89 -11.90 11.95 -4.10
CA ASP A 89 -13.37 11.93 -4.15
C ASP A 89 -14.03 11.93 -2.76
N ILE A 90 -13.28 11.75 -1.68
CA ILE A 90 -13.78 11.74 -0.29
C ILE A 90 -13.46 13.06 0.41
N THR A 91 -14.34 14.04 0.34
CA THR A 91 -14.07 15.40 0.85
C THR A 91 -14.28 15.57 2.36
N THR A 92 -14.90 14.60 3.03
CA THR A 92 -15.29 14.70 4.45
C THR A 92 -14.16 14.42 5.44
N TYR A 93 -13.02 13.88 4.98
CA TYR A 93 -11.91 13.48 5.86
C TYR A 93 -10.58 14.05 5.38
N LEU A 94 -9.85 14.71 6.28
CA LEU A 94 -8.52 15.27 5.98
C LEU A 94 -7.45 14.18 5.78
N LEU A 95 -7.64 12.99 6.39
CA LEU A 95 -6.78 11.82 6.29
C LEU A 95 -7.64 10.55 6.28
N GLY A 96 -7.35 9.63 5.36
CA GLY A 96 -7.88 8.27 5.35
C GLY A 96 -7.32 7.45 6.52
N SER A 97 -8.03 6.38 6.89
CA SER A 97 -7.70 5.53 8.04
C SER A 97 -6.26 4.99 8.00
N ASN A 98 -5.80 4.56 6.83
CA ASN A 98 -4.42 4.07 6.64
C ASN A 98 -3.39 5.20 6.78
N ALA A 99 -3.61 6.35 6.13
CA ALA A 99 -2.69 7.49 6.22
C ALA A 99 -2.57 8.02 7.65
N ALA A 100 -3.70 8.15 8.36
CA ALA A 100 -3.71 8.55 9.77
C ALA A 100 -2.94 7.57 10.67
N ALA A 101 -3.12 6.26 10.48
CA ALA A 101 -2.39 5.25 11.24
C ALA A 101 -0.89 5.28 10.94
N VAL A 102 -0.49 5.41 9.67
CA VAL A 102 0.92 5.48 9.25
C VAL A 102 1.59 6.72 9.84
N VAL A 103 0.97 7.90 9.73
CA VAL A 103 1.49 9.14 10.33
C VAL A 103 1.68 9.02 11.83
N ARG A 104 0.75 8.33 12.52
CA ARG A 104 0.79 8.18 13.98
C ARG A 104 1.87 7.21 14.48
N HIS A 105 2.19 6.18 13.70
CA HIS A 105 2.95 5.03 14.18
C HIS A 105 4.28 4.76 13.44
N ALA A 106 4.56 5.47 12.34
CA ALA A 106 5.84 5.33 11.66
C ALA A 106 6.99 5.84 12.52
N GLU A 107 8.09 5.11 12.53
CA GLU A 107 9.34 5.49 13.21
C GLU A 107 10.22 6.42 12.34
N CYS A 108 9.83 6.61 11.08
CA CYS A 108 10.53 7.46 10.12
C CYS A 108 9.65 8.61 9.62
N SER A 109 10.22 9.50 8.80
CA SER A 109 9.50 10.66 8.27
C SER A 109 8.34 10.21 7.37
N VAL A 110 7.18 10.85 7.50
CA VAL A 110 6.01 10.60 6.65
C VAL A 110 5.66 11.84 5.86
N LEU A 111 5.72 11.75 4.53
CA LEU A 111 5.25 12.78 3.62
C LEU A 111 3.82 12.45 3.18
N VAL A 112 2.87 13.26 3.65
CA VAL A 112 1.46 13.16 3.25
C VAL A 112 1.21 14.06 2.03
N VAL A 113 0.85 13.45 0.91
CA VAL A 113 0.55 14.14 -0.36
C VAL A 113 -0.96 14.40 -0.48
N ARG A 114 -1.34 15.56 -1.04
CA ARG A 114 -2.73 15.95 -1.31
C ARG A 114 -2.97 16.09 -2.80
#